data_AF-A0A1F8L6S8-F1
#
_entry.id   AF-A0A1F8L6S8-F1
#
_cell.length_a   1.000
_cell.length_b   1.000
_cell.length_c   1.000
_cell.angle_alpha   90.00
_cell.angle_beta   90.00
_cell.angle_gamma   90.00
#
_symmetry.space_group_name_H-M   'P 1'
#
loop_
_entity.id
_entity.type
_entity.pdbx_description
1 polymer ?
#
loop_
_entity_poly.entity_id
_entity_poly.type
_entity_poly.pdbx_seq_one_letter_code
_entity_poly.pdbx_strand_id
1 'polypeptide(L)' 'MQPGNPKIIELRQLIARLERLSVDSHWAHRAAGMRGGLLNVLGELEAGKPAPDELDAILAQSYRILEQAAREIPAREE' A
#
# COMPACT_ATOMS: atom_id res chain seq x y z
N MET A 1 23.76 1.58 -11.20
CA MET A 1 22.56 2.21 -10.62
C MET A 1 22.46 1.73 -9.18
N GLN A 2 22.50 2.61 -8.17
CA GLN A 2 22.22 2.18 -6.81
C GLN A 2 20.82 1.54 -6.81
N PRO A 3 20.61 0.36 -6.21
CA PRO A 3 19.26 -0.13 -6.00
C PRO A 3 18.54 0.95 -5.18
N GLY A 4 17.44 1.49 -5.71
CA GLY A 4 16.61 2.43 -4.96
C GLY A 4 16.28 1.82 -3.60
N ASN A 5 16.19 2.64 -2.55
CA ASN A 5 15.88 2.19 -1.20
C ASN A 5 14.73 1.14 -1.24
N PRO A 6 14.93 -0.10 -0.77
CA PRO A 6 13.96 -1.18 -0.93
C PRO A 6 12.59 -0.82 -0.36
N LYS A 7 12.54 -0.02 0.72
CA LYS A 7 11.30 0.48 1.31
C LYS A 7 10.56 1.46 0.38
N ILE A 8 11.29 2.30 -0.36
CA ILE A 8 10.69 3.19 -1.37
C ILE A 8 10.04 2.37 -2.49
N ILE A 9 10.71 1.30 -2.94
CA ILE A 9 10.16 0.41 -3.97
C ILE A 9 8.89 -0.28 -3.46
N GLU A 10 8.92 -0.82 -2.24
CA GLU A 10 7.78 -1.47 -1.59
C GLU A 10 6.58 -0.53 -1.45
N LEU A 11 6.79 0.69 -0.96
CA LEU A 11 5.75 1.72 -0.84
C LEU A 11 5.11 2.04 -2.19
N ARG A 12 5.91 2.27 -3.24
CA ARG A 12 5.40 2.54 -4.59
C ARG A 12 4.54 1.40 -5.12
N GLN A 13 4.96 0.16 -4.90
CA GLN A 13 4.18 -1.01 -5.32
C GLN A 13 2.86 -1.13 -4.56
N LEU A 14 2.85 -0.90 -3.25
CA LEU A 14 1.64 -0.94 -2.43
C LEU A 14 0.66 0.16 -2.82
N ILE A 15 1.14 1.39 -3.00
CA ILE A 15 0.32 2.53 -3.45
C ILE A 15 -0.37 2.21 -4.77
N ALA A 16 0.38 1.69 -5.75
CA ALA A 16 -0.17 1.33 -7.06
C ALA A 16 -1.21 0.19 -6.98
N ARG A 17 -1.03 -0.76 -6.06
CA ARG A 17 -2.01 -1.84 -5.83
C ARG A 17 -3.27 -1.33 -5.14
N LEU A 18 -3.12 -0.47 -4.12
CA LEU A 18 -4.24 0.13 -3.40
C LEU A 18 -5.07 1.05 -4.29
N GLU A 19 -4.43 1.77 -5.20
CA GLU A 19 -5.09 2.61 -6.20
C GLU A 19 -5.98 1.81 -7.17
N ARG A 20 -5.63 0.54 -7.42
CA ARG A 20 -6.34 -0.35 -8.32
C ARG A 20 -7.47 -1.14 -7.65
N LEU A 21 -7.74 -0.96 -6.37
CA LEU A 21 -8.94 -1.54 -5.76
C LEU A 21 -10.18 -1.01 -6.46
N SER A 22 -11.13 -1.91 -6.76
CA SER A 22 -12.43 -1.52 -7.29
C SER A 22 -13.15 -0.60 -6.30
N VAL A 23 -13.86 0.42 -6.82
CA VAL A 23 -14.75 1.27 -6.02
C VAL A 23 -15.86 0.46 -5.35
N ASP A 24 -16.22 -0.70 -5.91
CA ASP A 24 -17.23 -1.60 -5.37
C ASP A 24 -16.69 -2.50 -4.23
N SER A 25 -15.37 -2.47 -3.96
CA SER A 25 -14.80 -3.23 -2.84
C SER A 25 -15.22 -2.62 -1.51
N HIS A 26 -15.60 -3.45 -0.54
CA HIS A 26 -15.87 -2.99 0.83
C HIS A 26 -14.63 -2.32 1.46
N TRP A 27 -13.44 -2.60 0.94
CA TRP A 27 -12.17 -2.06 1.43
C TRP A 27 -11.72 -0.78 0.72
N ALA A 28 -12.43 -0.32 -0.31
CA ALA A 28 -12.02 0.84 -1.12
C ALA A 28 -11.80 2.11 -0.29
N HIS A 29 -12.69 2.41 0.66
CA HIS A 29 -12.55 3.58 1.53
C HIS A 29 -11.31 3.47 2.44
N ARG A 30 -11.07 2.29 3.02
CA ARG A 30 -9.89 2.03 3.86
C ARG A 30 -8.60 2.07 3.04
N ALA A 31 -8.62 1.57 1.82
CA ALA A 31 -7.50 1.64 0.89
C ALA A 31 -7.14 3.08 0.52
N ALA A 32 -8.14 3.95 0.29
CA ALA A 32 -7.90 5.37 -0.01
C ALA A 32 -7.20 6.10 1.14
N GLY A 33 -7.66 5.90 2.38
CA GLY A 33 -7.00 6.47 3.56
C GLY A 33 -5.57 5.96 3.74
N MET A 34 -5.37 4.65 3.57
CA MET A 34 -4.05 4.05 3.65
C MET A 34 -3.10 4.59 2.57
N ARG A 35 -3.58 4.74 1.33
CA ARG A 35 -2.81 5.30 0.22
C ARG A 35 -2.28 6.70 0.53
N GLY A 36 -3.12 7.55 1.14
CA GLY A 36 -2.71 8.89 1.57
C GLY A 36 -1.57 8.86 2.58
N GLY A 37 -1.66 7.97 3.59
CA GLY A 37 -0.59 7.77 4.57
C GLY A 37 0.72 7.28 3.93
N LEU A 38 0.64 6.28 3.05
CA LEU A 38 1.81 5.75 2.35
C LEU A 38 2.48 6.79 1.43
N LEU A 39 1.69 7.65 0.78
CA LEU A 39 2.21 8.75 -0.05
C LEU A 39 2.99 9.76 0.79
N ASN A 40 2.52 10.07 2.00
CA ASN A 40 3.24 10.96 2.90
C ASN A 40 4.59 10.36 3.30
N VAL A 41 4.61 9.10 3.75
CA VAL A 41 5.83 8.38 4.12
C VAL A 41 6.82 8.32 2.94
N LEU A 42 6.32 8.02 1.74
CA LEU A 42 7.13 7.98 0.53
C LEU A 42 7.81 9.33 0.28
N GLY A 43 7.06 10.44 0.37
CA GLY A 43 7.61 11.78 0.21
C GLY A 43 8.67 12.13 1.25
N GLU A 44 8.51 11.68 2.49
CA GLU A 44 9.50 11.87 3.55
C GLU A 44 10.80 11.09 3.27
N LEU A 45 10.69 9.83 2.86
CA LEU A 45 11.84 9.00 2.50
C LEU A 45 12.57 9.51 1.26
N GLU A 46 11.84 10.00 0.25
CA GLU A 46 12.42 10.62 -0.94
C GLU A 46 13.13 11.94 -0.63
N ALA A 47 12.67 12.67 0.40
CA ALA A 47 13.33 13.85 0.93
C ALA A 47 14.53 13.53 1.84
N GLY A 48 14.90 12.25 2.02
CA GLY A 48 16.01 11.83 2.86
C GLY A 48 15.73 11.88 4.37
N LYS A 49 14.46 12.01 4.78
CA LYS A 49 14.06 11.90 6.17
C LYS A 49 14.09 10.43 6.62
N PRO A 50 14.30 10.15 7.91
CA PRO A 50 14.17 8.79 8.42
C PRO A 50 12.75 8.26 8.22
N ALA A 51 12.64 6.94 8.07
CA ALA A 51 11.35 6.26 8.11
C ALA A 51 10.68 6.50 9.48
N PRO A 52 9.35 6.62 9.56
CA PRO A 52 8.66 6.59 10.83
C PRO A 52 8.79 5.21 11.47
N ASP A 53 8.81 5.16 12.80
CA ASP A 53 8.94 3.92 13.57
C ASP A 53 7.78 2.95 13.29
N GLU A 54 6.59 3.47 12.96
CA GLU A 54 5.42 2.65 12.64
C GLU A 54 5.38 2.13 11.20
N LEU A 55 6.41 2.38 10.38
CA LEU A 55 6.40 2.02 8.96
C LEU A 55 6.03 0.55 8.72
N ASP A 56 6.63 -0.37 9.47
CA ASP A 56 6.34 -1.81 9.29
C ASP A 56 4.89 -2.16 9.66
N ALA A 57 4.30 -1.48 10.66
CA ALA A 57 2.90 -1.65 11.02
C ALA A 57 1.96 -1.11 9.92
N ILE A 58 2.32 0.04 9.32
CA ILE A 58 1.59 0.65 8.20
C ILE A 58 1.64 -0.27 6.97
N LEU A 59 2.81 -0.83 6.65
CA LEU A 59 2.97 -1.80 5.56
C LEU A 59 2.12 -3.04 5.82
N ALA A 60 2.20 -3.62 7.03
CA ALA A 60 1.41 -4.80 7.40
C ALA A 60 -0.11 -4.55 7.30
N GLN A 61 -0.58 -3.38 7.69
CA GLN A 61 -2.00 -3.01 7.54
C GLN A 61 -2.38 -2.85 6.06
N SER A 62 -1.49 -2.31 5.23
CA SER A 62 -1.71 -2.14 3.79
C SER A 62 -1.84 -3.48 3.07
N TYR A 63 -0.96 -4.44 3.39
CA TYR A 63 -1.07 -5.81 2.90
C TYR A 63 -2.37 -6.48 3.33
N ARG A 64 -2.77 -6.34 4.59
CA ARG A 64 -4.06 -6.89 5.07
C ARG A 64 -5.24 -6.35 4.28
N ILE A 65 -5.26 -5.06 3.94
CA ILE A 65 -6.32 -4.48 3.09
C ILE A 65 -6.35 -5.17 1.72
N LEU A 66 -5.19 -5.32 1.07
CA LEU A 66 -5.08 -5.99 -0.23
C LEU A 66 -5.53 -7.46 -0.16
N GLU A 67 -5.14 -8.19 0.89
CA GLU A 67 -5.56 -9.57 1.10
C GLU A 67 -7.07 -9.70 1.27
N GLN A 68 -7.69 -8.84 2.07
CA GLN A 68 -9.15 -8.88 2.26
C GLN A 68 -9.89 -8.52 0.99
N ALA A 69 -9.42 -7.51 0.25
CA ALA A 69 -10.01 -7.14 -1.03
C ALA A 69 -9.88 -8.26 -2.07
N ALA A 70 -8.75 -8.97 -2.09
CA ALA A 70 -8.57 -10.12 -2.98
C ALA A 70 -9.54 -11.27 -2.68
N ARG A 71 -9.94 -11.47 -1.42
CA ARG A 71 -10.92 -12.48 -1.01
C ARG A 71 -12.35 -12.18 -1.47
N GLU A 72 -12.66 -10.93 -1.83
CA GLU A 72 -13.96 -10.56 -2.40
C GLU A 72 -14.12 -11.03 -3.84
N ILE A 73 -13.02 -11.36 -4.51
CA ILE A 73 -13.04 -11.87 -5.86
C ILE A 73 -13.44 -13.34 -5.78
N PRO A 74 -14.64 -13.73 -6.28
CA PRO A 74 -15.05 -15.12 -6.27
C PRO A 74 -14.04 -15.95 -7.06
N ALA A 75 -13.76 -17.16 -6.60
CA ALA A 75 -13.01 -18.11 -7.40
C ALA A 75 -13.77 -18.27 -8.73
N ARG A 76 -13.12 -17.97 -9.84
CA ARG A 76 -13.67 -18.34 -11.15
C ARG A 76 -13.85 -19.86 -11.12
N GLU A 77 -15.08 -20.31 -11.23
CA GLU A 77 -15.32 -21.66 -11.75
C GLU A 77 -14.86 -21.61 -13.22
N GLU A 78 -13.76 -22.32 -13.52
CA GLU A 78 -13.30 -22.56 -14.89
C GLU A 78 -14.17 -23.62 -15.58
#